data_AF-A0A498QE95-F1
#
_entry.id   AF-A0A498QE95-F1
#
_cell.length_a   1.000
_cell.length_b   1.000
_cell.length_c   1.000
_cell.angle_alpha   90.00
_cell.angle_beta   90.00
_cell.angle_gamma   90.00
#
_symmetry.space_group_name_H-M   'P 1'
#
loop_
_entity.id
_entity.type
_entity.pdbx_description
1 polymer ?
#
loop_
_entity_poly.entity_id
_entity_poly.type
_entity_poly.pdbx_seq_one_letter_code
_entity_poly.pdbx_strand_id
1 'polypeptide(L)'
;MNTMLRGIELRYVLTMHLSQHGPATITEMLDALAWHGFSVCGRASKAVSDALRWEIARGRVRRLGRGRYGPSYIPRATEYRIHRRVLALRASARAPAKSLLGLGGHKEDHPGQ
;
A
#
# COMPACT_ATOMS: atom_id res chain seq x y z
N MET A 1 -12.63 -3.77 7.90
CA MET A 1 -12.65 -2.47 7.20
C MET A 1 -11.39 -2.40 6.33
N ASN A 2 -11.51 -2.17 5.03
CA ASN A 2 -10.33 -2.11 4.16
C ASN A 2 -9.75 -0.68 4.08
N THR A 3 -8.43 -0.56 4.10
CA THR A 3 -7.73 0.71 3.94
C THR A 3 -7.69 1.10 2.46
N MET A 4 -8.19 2.30 2.15
CA MET A 4 -8.32 2.77 0.78
C MET A 4 -7.04 3.46 0.28
N LEU A 5 -6.33 2.84 -0.65
CA LEU A 5 -5.10 3.38 -1.22
C LEU A 5 -5.38 4.35 -2.36
N ARG A 6 -4.59 5.43 -2.42
CA ARG A 6 -4.68 6.46 -3.47
C ARG A 6 -3.29 6.95 -3.89
N GLY A 7 -3.19 7.42 -5.13
CA GLY A 7 -2.02 8.12 -5.65
C GLY A 7 -0.70 7.39 -5.39
N ILE A 8 0.20 8.02 -4.64
CA ILE A 8 1.55 7.52 -4.37
C ILE A 8 1.56 6.22 -3.55
N GLU A 9 0.58 6.01 -2.68
CA GLU A 9 0.53 4.83 -1.82
C GLU A 9 0.22 3.58 -2.62
N LEU A 10 -0.77 3.66 -3.53
CA LEU A 10 -1.06 2.58 -4.47
C LEU A 10 0.16 2.25 -5.33
N ARG A 11 0.83 3.28 -5.88
CA ARG A 11 2.04 3.10 -6.68
C ARG A 11 3.14 2.37 -5.90
N TYR A 12 3.35 2.74 -4.65
CA TYR A 12 4.39 2.18 -3.80
C TYR A 12 4.10 0.72 -3.43
N VAL A 13 2.86 0.41 -3.05
CA VAL A 13 2.45 -0.96 -2.73
C VAL A 13 2.60 -1.87 -3.94
N LEU A 14 2.14 -1.45 -5.13
CA LEU A 14 2.26 -2.25 -6.34
C LEU A 14 3.72 -2.44 -6.78
N THR A 15 4.54 -1.39 -6.72
CA THR A 15 5.97 -1.46 -7.07
C THR A 15 6.70 -2.42 -6.13
N MET A 16 6.42 -2.34 -4.82
CA MET A 16 7.02 -3.23 -3.82
C MET A 16 6.58 -4.68 -4.01
N HIS A 17 5.30 -4.91 -4.32
CA HIS A 17 4.78 -6.24 -4.61
C HIS A 17 5.51 -6.87 -5.80
N LEU A 18 5.64 -6.15 -6.91
CA LEU A 18 6.37 -6.63 -8.09
C LEU A 18 7.86 -6.87 -7.80
N SER A 19 8.48 -6.03 -6.98
CA SER A 19 9.88 -6.19 -6.59
C SER A 19 10.12 -7.44 -5.73
N GLN A 20 9.17 -7.81 -4.87
CA GLN A 20 9.31 -8.93 -3.93
C GLN A 20 8.85 -10.27 -4.53
N HIS A 21 7.80 -10.25 -5.35
CA HIS A 21 7.14 -11.46 -5.86
C HIS A 21 7.36 -11.69 -7.36
N GLY A 22 7.97 -10.72 -8.05
CA GLY A 22 8.23 -10.81 -9.49
C GLY A 22 7.04 -10.40 -10.34
N PRO A 23 6.98 -10.86 -11.61
CA PRO A 23 5.93 -10.52 -12.54
C PRO A 23 4.52 -10.93 -12.09
N ALA A 24 3.57 -10.00 -12.20
CA ALA A 24 2.17 -10.23 -11.83
C ALA A 24 1.20 -9.59 -12.83
N THR A 25 0.00 -10.15 -12.90
CA THR A 25 -1.16 -9.62 -13.63
C THR A 25 -1.93 -8.60 -12.80
N ILE A 26 -2.77 -7.79 -13.46
CA ILE A 26 -3.67 -6.85 -12.76
C ILE A 26 -4.54 -7.58 -11.74
N THR A 27 -5.07 -8.76 -12.08
CA THR A 27 -5.92 -9.55 -11.19
C THR A 27 -5.14 -10.01 -9.96
N GLU A 28 -3.96 -10.62 -10.14
CA GLU A 28 -3.10 -11.05 -9.02
C GLU A 28 -2.70 -9.88 -8.11
N MET A 29 -2.44 -8.70 -8.70
CA MET A 29 -2.16 -7.49 -7.92
C MET A 29 -3.38 -7.01 -7.12
N LEU A 30 -4.60 -7.12 -7.67
CA LEU A 30 -5.82 -6.79 -6.94
C LEU A 30 -6.08 -7.77 -5.80
N ASP A 31 -5.85 -9.06 -6.03
CA ASP A 31 -5.97 -10.10 -5.00
C ASP A 31 -4.95 -9.87 -3.87
N ALA A 32 -3.72 -9.52 -4.22
CA ALA A 32 -2.69 -9.16 -3.24
C ALA A 32 -3.07 -7.92 -2.42
N LEU A 33 -3.68 -6.90 -3.05
CA LEU A 33 -4.20 -5.74 -2.33
C LEU A 33 -5.30 -6.15 -1.34
N ALA A 34 -6.28 -6.94 -1.79
CA ALA A 34 -7.37 -7.43 -0.94
C ALA A 34 -6.85 -8.28 0.23
N TRP A 35 -5.87 -9.16 -0.02
CA TRP A 35 -5.23 -9.99 1.00
C TRP A 35 -4.53 -9.16 2.09
N HIS A 36 -3.98 -8.01 1.72
CA HIS A 36 -3.40 -7.06 2.68
C HIS A 36 -4.42 -6.16 3.38
N GLY A 37 -5.73 -6.30 3.09
CA GLY A 37 -6.77 -5.43 3.62
C GLY A 37 -6.84 -4.08 2.92
N PHE A 38 -6.30 -3.95 1.71
CA PHE A 38 -6.37 -2.73 0.92
C PHE A 38 -7.53 -2.76 -0.08
N SER A 39 -8.02 -1.56 -0.41
CA SER A 39 -8.96 -1.32 -1.50
C SER A 39 -8.51 -0.11 -2.31
N VAL A 40 -8.99 0.01 -3.55
CA VAL A 40 -8.69 1.15 -4.44
C VAL A 40 -9.96 1.90 -4.80
N CYS A 41 -9.83 3.21 -5.05
CA CYS A 41 -10.96 4.05 -5.45
C CYS A 41 -11.38 3.82 -6.90
N GLY A 42 -12.69 3.70 -7.12
CA GLY A 42 -13.28 3.63 -8.48
C GLY A 42 -12.96 2.33 -9.20
N ARG A 43 -12.74 2.40 -10.52
CA ARG A 43 -12.46 1.21 -11.34
C ARG A 43 -11.08 0.64 -11.04
N ALA A 44 -11.04 -0.43 -10.25
CA ALA A 44 -9.81 -1.00 -9.71
C ALA A 44 -8.73 -1.30 -10.75
N SER A 45 -9.07 -1.99 -11.85
CA SER A 45 -8.11 -2.30 -12.92
C SER A 45 -7.52 -1.05 -13.60
N LYS A 46 -8.31 0.02 -13.71
CA LYS A 46 -7.86 1.30 -14.27
C LYS A 46 -6.91 2.00 -13.29
N ALA A 47 -7.26 2.06 -12.01
CA ALA A 47 -6.41 2.65 -10.98
C ALA A 47 -5.04 1.94 -10.91
N VAL A 48 -5.02 0.61 -10.94
CA VAL A 48 -3.78 -0.19 -11.01
C VAL A 48 -2.99 0.14 -12.27
N SER A 49 -3.64 0.14 -13.44
CA SER A 49 -2.96 0.43 -14.71
C SER A 49 -2.37 1.84 -14.75
N ASP A 50 -3.11 2.84 -14.27
CA ASP A 50 -2.66 4.23 -14.23
C ASP A 50 -1.50 4.40 -13.23
N ALA A 51 -1.56 3.76 -12.06
CA ALA A 51 -0.47 3.73 -11.09
C ALA A 51 0.81 3.11 -11.69
N LEU A 52 0.70 1.97 -12.37
CA LEU A 52 1.84 1.30 -12.99
C LEU A 52 2.42 2.07 -14.17
N ARG A 53 1.59 2.78 -14.94
CA ARG A 53 2.06 3.66 -16.03
C ARG A 53 3.05 4.71 -15.51
N TRP A 54 2.77 5.31 -14.35
CA TRP A 54 3.68 6.26 -13.70
C TRP A 54 5.00 5.62 -13.27
N GLU A 55 4.97 4.36 -12.85
CA GLU A 55 6.15 3.63 -12.40
C GLU A 55 7.00 3.12 -13.57
N ILE A 56 6.36 2.79 -14.70
CA ILE A 56 7.02 2.51 -15.97
C ILE A 56 7.76 3.74 -16.47
N ALA A 57 7.10 4.90 -16.49
CA ALA A 57 7.74 6.16 -16.90
C ALA A 57 8.97 6.52 -16.03
N ARG A 58 9.03 6.00 -14.80
CA ARG A 58 10.15 6.20 -13.88
C ARG A 58 11.16 5.04 -13.87
N GLY A 59 11.01 4.07 -14.79
CA GLY A 59 11.92 2.94 -14.96
C GLY A 59 11.85 1.86 -13.86
N ARG A 60 10.92 1.96 -12.91
CA ARG A 60 10.82 1.05 -11.75
C ARG A 60 9.98 -0.19 -12.00
N VAL A 61 9.11 -0.15 -13.00
CA VAL A 61 8.25 -1.26 -13.43
C VAL A 61 8.39 -1.39 -14.94
N ARG A 62 8.26 -2.60 -15.47
CA ARG A 62 8.16 -2.84 -16.91
C ARG A 62 6.85 -3.55 -17.27
N ARG A 63 6.28 -3.21 -18.42
CA ARG A 63 5.12 -3.93 -18.98
C ARG A 63 5.63 -5.15 -19.75
N LEU A 64 5.12 -6.33 -19.41
CA LEU A 64 5.53 -7.61 -20.01
C LEU A 64 4.50 -8.15 -21.01
N GLY A 65 3.27 -7.65 -20.97
CA GLY A 65 2.21 -8.07 -21.87
C GLY A 65 0.90 -7.38 -21.56
N ARG A 66 -0.20 -7.89 -22.11
CA ARG A 66 -1.54 -7.39 -21.79
C ARG A 66 -1.84 -7.68 -20.32
N GLY A 67 -2.02 -6.62 -19.53
CA GLY A 67 -2.36 -6.72 -18.10
C GLY A 67 -1.27 -7.33 -17.23
N ARG A 68 -0.06 -7.59 -17.74
CA ARG A 68 1.05 -8.22 -17.01
C ARG A 68 2.24 -7.26 -16.90
N TYR A 69 2.75 -7.14 -15.69
CA TYR A 69 3.81 -6.21 -15.32
C TYR A 69 4.88 -6.93 -14.51
N GLY A 70 6.10 -6.40 -14.51
CA GLY A 70 7.20 -6.96 -13.74
C GLY A 70 8.10 -5.89 -13.13
N PRO A 71 8.95 -6.28 -12.18
CA PRO A 71 9.90 -5.36 -11.56
C PRO A 71 10.91 -4.83 -12.57
N SER A 72 11.48 -3.68 -12.28
CA SER A 72 12.66 -3.14 -12.96
C SER A 72 13.57 -2.54 -11.88
N TYR A 73 14.64 -1.84 -12.28
CA TYR A 73 15.58 -1.26 -11.35
C TYR A 73 14.93 -0.20 -10.45
N ILE A 74 15.12 -0.33 -9.14
CA ILE A 74 14.72 0.65 -8.14
C ILE A 74 15.99 1.14 -7.41
N PRO A 75 16.31 2.43 -7.45
CA PRO A 75 17.43 2.96 -6.69
C PRO A 75 17.27 2.66 -5.19
N ARG A 76 18.34 2.23 -4.51
CA ARG A 76 18.30 1.78 -3.11
C ARG A 76 17.62 2.73 -2.14
N ALA A 77 17.89 4.03 -2.23
CA ALA A 77 17.23 5.04 -1.39
C ALA A 77 15.71 5.12 -1.64
N THR A 78 15.29 4.95 -2.89
CA THR A 78 13.87 4.90 -3.26
C THR A 78 13.22 3.60 -2.79
N GLU A 79 13.90 2.47 -2.96
CA GLU A 79 13.47 1.16 -2.47
C GLU A 79 13.22 1.21 -0.96
N TYR A 80 14.19 1.73 -0.18
CA TYR A 80 14.08 1.90 1.26
C TYR A 80 12.87 2.75 1.65
N ARG A 81 12.68 3.91 1.01
CA ARG A 81 11.53 4.79 1.27
C ARG A 81 10.19 4.12 0.96
N ILE A 82 10.10 3.44 -0.19
CA ILE A 82 8.90 2.68 -0.59
C ILE A 82 8.64 1.58 0.45
N HIS A 83 9.66 0.81 0.81
CA HIS A 83 9.53 -0.31 1.74
C HIS A 83 9.01 0.14 3.11
N ARG A 84 9.63 1.18 3.70
CA ARG A 84 9.19 1.76 4.97
C ARG A 84 7.74 2.24 4.92
N ARG A 85 7.33 2.89 3.82
CA ARG A 85 5.94 3.37 3.66
C ARG A 85 4.96 2.20 3.52
N VAL A 86 5.30 1.17 2.76
CA VAL A 86 4.45 -0.03 2.58
C VAL A 86 4.28 -0.80 3.89
N LEU A 87 5.34 -0.95 4.68
CA LEU A 87 5.25 -1.56 6.02
C LEU A 87 4.30 -0.78 6.94
N ALA A 88 4.40 0.55 6.96
CA ALA A 88 3.51 1.40 7.74
C ALA A 88 2.04 1.24 7.30
N LEU A 89 1.77 1.24 5.99
CA LEU A 89 0.42 1.03 5.45
C LEU A 89 -0.16 -0.34 5.84
N ARG A 90 0.65 -1.40 5.73
CA ARG A 90 0.25 -2.76 6.13
C ARG A 90 -0.04 -2.86 7.63
N ALA A 91 0.76 -2.18 8.46
CA ALA A 91 0.51 -2.12 9.90
C ALA A 91 -0.81 -1.40 10.21
N SER A 92 -1.06 -0.24 9.59
CA SER A 92 -2.31 0.50 9.76
C SER A 92 -3.54 -0.28 9.29
N ALA A 93 -3.44 -1.04 8.19
CA ALA A 93 -4.55 -1.85 7.69
C ALA A 93 -4.88 -3.07 8.57
N ARG A 94 -3.89 -3.58 9.30
CA ARG A 94 -4.04 -4.72 10.22
C ARG A 94 -4.42 -4.32 11.64
N ALA A 95 -4.15 -3.08 12.03
CA ALA A 95 -4.58 -2.59 13.33
C ALA A 95 -6.11 -2.65 13.40
N PRO A 96 -6.71 -3.28 14.43
CA PRO A 96 -8.13 -3.14 14.66
C PRO A 96 -8.40 -1.63 14.77
N ALA A 97 -9.44 -1.15 14.08
CA ALA A 97 -9.88 0.23 14.24
C ALA A 97 -10.00 0.45 15.75
N LYS A 98 -9.12 1.28 16.33
CA LYS A 98 -9.25 1.67 17.72
C LYS A 98 -10.66 2.20 17.83
N SER A 99 -11.51 1.44 18.51
CA SER A 99 -12.81 1.90 18.97
C SER A 99 -12.58 3.28 19.54
N LEU A 100 -13.16 4.29 18.91
CA LEU A 100 -13.25 5.65 19.43
C LEU A 100 -14.27 5.70 20.58
N LEU A 101 -14.25 4.68 21.45
CA LEU A 101 -14.91 4.61 22.73
C LEU A 101 -13.91 3.95 23.68
N GLY A 102 -13.37 4.72 24.63
CA GLY A 102 -12.57 4.17 25.73
C GLY A 102 -11.35 4.97 26.18
N LEU A 103 -11.42 6.29 26.26
CA LEU A 103 -10.59 7.07 27.20
C LEU A 103 -11.51 8.04 27.95
N GLY A 104 -12.36 7.46 28.80
CA GLY A 104 -12.91 8.17 29.94
C GLY A 104 -11.91 8.13 31.09
N GLY A 105 -11.81 9.22 31.84
CA GLY A 105 -11.32 9.20 33.21
C GLY A 105 -9.93 9.77 33.45
N HIS A 106 -9.72 11.06 33.18
CA HIS A 106 -8.87 11.84 34.09
C HIS A 106 -9.65 12.07 35.37
N LYS A 107 -9.57 11.12 36.31
CA LYS A 107 -9.83 11.41 37.71
C LYS A 107 -8.60 12.13 38.23
N GLU A 108 -8.72 13.43 38.44
CA GLU A 108 -7.81 14.18 39.30
C GLU A 108 -8.05 13.70 40.74
N ASP A 109 -7.39 12.62 41.13
CA ASP A 109 -7.13 12.34 42.55
C ASP A 109 -5.73 12.91 42.85
N HIS A 110 -5.71 14.14 43.39
CA HIS A 110 -4.56 14.65 44.14
C HIS A 110 -4.70 14.16 45.59
N PRO A 111 -3.91 13.19 46.06
CA PRO A 111 -3.55 13.14 47.46
C PRO A 111 -2.41 14.14 47.69
N GLY A 112 -2.63 15.04 48.65
CA GLY A 112 -1.76 16.16 48.95
C GLY A 112 -0.34 15.79 49.36
N GLN A 113 0.49 16.84 49.42
CA GLN A 113 1.14 17.29 50.66
C GLN A 113 1.14 18.81 50.68
#